data_AF-A0AAV7WCN4-F1
#
_entry.id   AF-A0AAV7WCN4-F1
#
_cell.length_a   1.000
_cell.length_b   1.000
_cell.length_c   1.000
_cell.angle_alpha   90.00
_cell.angle_beta   90.00
_cell.angle_gamma   90.00
#
_symmetry.space_group_name_H-M   'P 1'
#
loop_
_entity.id
_entity.type
_entity.pdbx_description
1 polymer ?
#
loop_
_entity_poly.entity_id
_entity_poly.type
_entity_poly.pdbx_seq_one_letter_code
_entity_poly.pdbx_strand_id
1 'polypeptide(L)'
;MDLKITDLTLASSSIRADIAGFRETVTNLDQRLSTVEDHVAAIPDQEEELRSLQAKLTDLEDRSRRDNVHFFGIPEQKEESNIKAFLSSLLTDHFSIEFSPPPEFQRVHRIGPCIKRLQINHAQLLHVSCAMKKPARLSLQPKRKDRYHWMDMKLEWQQTSRG
;
A
#
# COMPACT_ATOMS: atom_id res chain seq x y z
N MET A 1 2.83 -36.65 -75.55
CA MET A 1 3.62 -35.67 -74.77
C MET A 1 2.70 -34.67 -74.05
N ASP A 2 1.50 -34.42 -74.59
CA ASP A 2 0.56 -33.43 -74.06
C ASP A 2 0.04 -33.71 -72.64
N LEU A 3 -0.21 -34.97 -72.27
CA LEU A 3 -0.66 -35.33 -70.90
C LEU A 3 0.34 -34.94 -69.81
N LYS A 4 1.65 -35.10 -70.07
CA LYS A 4 2.69 -34.69 -69.10
C LYS A 4 2.80 -33.17 -69.02
N ILE A 5 2.56 -32.48 -70.13
CA ILE A 5 2.56 -31.01 -70.18
C ILE A 5 1.35 -30.49 -69.39
N THR A 6 0.17 -31.11 -69.51
CA THR A 6 -1.01 -30.73 -68.73
C THR A 6 -0.80 -30.97 -67.24
N ASP A 7 -0.24 -32.10 -66.83
CA ASP A 7 0.05 -32.38 -65.41
C ASP A 7 1.02 -31.36 -64.81
N LEU A 8 2.07 -31.00 -65.56
CA LEU A 8 3.01 -29.96 -65.15
C LEU A 8 2.35 -28.58 -65.04
N THR A 9 1.40 -28.25 -65.93
CA THR A 9 0.65 -26.98 -65.83
C THR A 9 -0.26 -26.93 -64.62
N LEU A 10 -0.87 -28.07 -64.24
CA LEU A 10 -1.71 -28.19 -63.05
C LEU A 10 -0.88 -28.13 -61.76
N ALA A 11 0.27 -28.80 -61.72
CA ALA A 11 1.19 -28.69 -60.58
C ALA A 11 1.70 -27.24 -60.42
N SER A 12 2.01 -26.58 -61.54
CA SER A 12 2.45 -25.18 -61.53
C SER A 12 1.35 -24.23 -61.06
N SER A 13 0.07 -24.46 -61.39
CA SER A 13 -1.03 -23.64 -60.87
C SER A 13 -1.27 -23.86 -59.39
N SER A 14 -1.18 -25.10 -58.91
CA SER A 14 -1.26 -25.43 -57.47
C SER A 14 -0.16 -24.72 -56.68
N ILE A 15 1.11 -24.84 -57.11
CA ILE A 15 2.24 -24.18 -56.44
C ILE A 15 2.05 -22.66 -56.40
N ARG A 16 1.51 -22.05 -57.46
CA ARG A 16 1.19 -20.61 -57.46
C ARG A 16 0.12 -20.24 -56.44
N ALA A 17 -0.90 -21.07 -56.27
CA ALA A 17 -1.93 -20.87 -55.25
C ALA A 17 -1.35 -20.98 -53.84
N ASP A 18 -0.51 -21.99 -53.59
CA ASP A 18 0.17 -22.17 -52.30
C ASP A 18 1.11 -21.00 -51.98
N ILE A 19 1.88 -20.51 -52.97
CA ILE A 19 2.73 -19.32 -52.81
C ILE A 19 1.89 -18.08 -52.49
N ALA A 20 0.72 -17.92 -53.11
CA ALA A 20 -0.17 -16.81 -52.80
C ALA A 20 -0.71 -16.90 -51.36
N GLY A 21 -1.13 -18.09 -50.92
CA GLY A 21 -1.53 -18.33 -49.54
C GLY A 21 -0.40 -18.07 -48.54
N PHE A 22 0.82 -18.55 -48.83
CA PHE A 22 1.97 -18.27 -47.97
C PHE A 22 2.28 -16.77 -47.88
N ARG A 23 2.21 -16.03 -48.99
CA ARG A 23 2.40 -14.57 -48.96
C ARG A 23 1.40 -13.89 -48.04
N GLU A 24 0.13 -14.26 -48.09
CA GLU A 24 -0.89 -13.72 -47.19
C GLU A 24 -0.56 -14.03 -45.72
N THR A 25 -0.19 -15.28 -45.41
CA THR A 25 0.20 -15.65 -44.04
C THR A 25 1.43 -14.89 -43.54
N VAL A 26 2.43 -14.67 -44.41
CA VAL A 26 3.63 -13.90 -44.06
C VAL A 26 3.24 -12.45 -43.76
N THR A 27 2.41 -11.82 -44.59
CA THR A 27 1.96 -10.45 -44.33
C THR A 27 1.17 -10.31 -43.02
N ASN A 28 0.35 -11.30 -42.67
CA ASN A 28 -0.37 -11.31 -41.41
C ASN A 28 0.60 -11.49 -40.21
N LEU A 29 1.60 -12.35 -40.36
CA LEU A 29 2.62 -12.57 -39.33
C LEU A 29 3.47 -11.32 -39.12
N ASP A 30 3.87 -10.62 -40.20
CA ASP A 30 4.63 -9.37 -40.11
C ASP A 30 3.84 -8.29 -39.35
N GLN A 31 2.54 -8.15 -39.61
CA GLN A 31 1.68 -7.21 -38.88
C GLN A 31 1.57 -7.56 -37.41
N ARG A 32 1.40 -8.85 -37.09
CA ARG A 32 1.33 -9.33 -35.70
C ARG A 32 2.67 -9.16 -34.99
N LEU A 33 3.78 -9.40 -35.69
CA LEU A 33 5.12 -9.23 -35.16
C LEU A 33 5.39 -7.77 -34.84
N SER A 34 5.08 -6.85 -35.76
CA SER A 34 5.18 -5.40 -35.52
C SER A 34 4.39 -4.97 -34.29
N THR A 35 3.16 -5.48 -34.12
CA THR A 35 2.34 -5.18 -32.93
C THR A 35 2.99 -5.69 -31.64
N VAL A 36 3.55 -6.91 -31.67
CA VAL A 36 4.25 -7.49 -30.52
C VAL A 36 5.53 -6.72 -30.21
N GLU A 37 6.28 -6.32 -31.22
CA GLU A 37 7.50 -5.50 -31.07
C GLU A 37 7.18 -4.15 -30.42
N ASP A 38 6.11 -3.48 -30.86
CA ASP A 38 5.64 -2.22 -30.25
C ASP A 38 5.27 -2.41 -28.78
N HIS A 39 4.55 -3.50 -28.45
CA HIS A 39 4.22 -3.82 -27.07
C HIS A 39 5.46 -4.12 -26.22
N VAL A 40 6.40 -4.89 -26.74
CA VAL A 40 7.65 -5.22 -26.04
C VAL A 40 8.50 -3.97 -25.81
N ALA A 41 8.53 -3.05 -26.79
CA ALA A 41 9.21 -1.77 -26.66
C ALA A 41 8.60 -0.86 -25.58
N ALA A 42 7.29 -1.00 -25.30
CA ALA A 42 6.59 -0.21 -24.28
C ALA A 42 6.71 -0.77 -22.85
N ILE A 43 7.11 -2.03 -22.68
CA ILE A 43 7.23 -2.68 -21.34
C ILE A 43 8.16 -1.91 -20.39
N PRO A 44 9.38 -1.46 -20.80
CA PRO A 44 10.29 -0.76 -19.90
C PRO A 44 9.71 0.53 -19.32
N ASP A 45 9.01 1.31 -20.14
CA ASP A 45 8.36 2.56 -19.71
C ASP A 45 7.25 2.26 -18.70
N GLN A 46 6.44 1.23 -18.96
CA GLN A 46 5.41 0.77 -18.03
C GLN A 46 5.99 0.25 -16.71
N GLU A 47 7.13 -0.45 -16.74
CA GLU A 47 7.82 -0.89 -15.54
C GLU A 47 8.34 0.30 -14.72
N GLU A 48 8.87 1.34 -15.37
CA GLU A 48 9.32 2.55 -14.70
C GLU A 48 8.15 3.30 -14.05
N GLU A 49 7.04 3.45 -14.76
CA GLU A 49 5.80 4.03 -14.22
C GLU A 49 5.31 3.26 -13.01
N LEU A 50 5.24 1.92 -13.10
CA LEU A 50 4.83 1.06 -11.98
C LEU A 50 5.75 1.21 -10.77
N ARG A 51 7.08 1.24 -10.97
CA ARG A 51 8.04 1.48 -9.87
C ARG A 51 7.83 2.84 -9.23
N SER A 52 7.59 3.88 -10.05
CA SER A 52 7.33 5.23 -9.55
C SER A 52 6.04 5.31 -8.72
N LEU A 53 4.99 4.59 -9.15
CA LEU A 53 3.71 4.51 -8.45
C LEU A 53 3.87 3.75 -7.13
N GLN A 54 4.60 2.64 -7.13
CA GLN A 54 4.90 1.88 -5.92
C GLN A 54 5.65 2.74 -4.90
N ALA A 55 6.69 3.48 -5.32
CA ALA A 55 7.42 4.38 -4.44
C ALA A 55 6.52 5.49 -3.85
N LYS A 56 5.62 6.07 -4.66
CA LYS A 56 4.64 7.06 -4.19
C LYS A 56 3.66 6.45 -3.18
N LEU A 57 3.17 5.24 -3.43
CA LEU A 57 2.29 4.53 -2.49
C LEU A 57 3.00 4.24 -1.17
N THR A 58 4.25 3.76 -1.21
CA THR A 58 5.05 3.55 0.00
C THR A 58 5.26 4.84 0.78
N ASP A 59 5.62 5.95 0.14
CA ASP A 59 5.76 7.23 0.84
C ASP A 59 4.43 7.71 1.44
N LEU A 60 3.30 7.55 0.71
CA LEU A 60 1.98 7.92 1.24
C LEU A 60 1.57 7.04 2.42
N GLU A 61 1.80 5.74 2.36
CA GLU A 61 1.55 4.83 3.48
C GLU A 61 2.43 5.18 4.68
N ASP A 62 3.72 5.47 4.45
CA ASP A 62 4.64 5.87 5.50
C ASP A 62 4.26 7.21 6.11
N ARG A 63 3.83 8.20 5.31
CA ARG A 63 3.30 9.47 5.84
C ARG A 63 2.05 9.25 6.66
N SER A 64 1.13 8.42 6.17
CA SER A 64 -0.07 8.07 6.90
C SER A 64 0.29 7.44 8.24
N ARG A 65 1.18 6.43 8.27
CA ARG A 65 1.55 5.72 9.51
C ARG A 65 2.43 6.53 10.46
N ARG A 66 3.29 7.40 9.96
CA ARG A 66 4.24 8.21 10.77
C ARG A 66 3.57 9.07 11.83
N ASP A 67 2.38 9.59 11.53
CA ASP A 67 1.67 10.52 12.41
C ASP A 67 0.58 9.82 13.25
N ASN A 68 0.47 8.49 13.12
CA ASN A 68 -0.56 7.68 13.76
C ASN A 68 0.03 6.93 14.98
N VAL A 69 -0.47 7.26 16.17
CA VAL A 69 -0.14 6.61 17.44
C VAL A 69 -1.27 5.69 17.87
N HIS A 70 -0.89 4.53 18.38
CA HIS A 70 -1.80 3.46 18.76
C HIS A 70 -1.69 3.19 20.27
N PHE A 71 -2.78 3.44 20.99
CA PHE A 71 -2.87 3.12 22.41
C PHE A 71 -3.68 1.84 22.58
N PHE A 72 -3.13 0.81 23.23
CA PHE A 72 -3.89 -0.40 23.58
C PHE A 72 -4.21 -0.41 25.06
N GLY A 73 -5.31 -1.08 25.42
CA GLY A 73 -5.67 -1.27 26.82
C GLY A 73 -6.68 -0.28 27.36
N ILE A 74 -7.00 0.80 26.65
CA ILE A 74 -7.87 1.84 27.20
C ILE A 74 -9.30 1.28 27.35
N PRO A 75 -9.79 1.10 28.60
CA PRO A 75 -11.10 0.54 28.84
C PRO A 75 -12.18 1.42 28.19
N GLU A 76 -13.21 0.79 27.65
CA GLU A 76 -14.37 1.50 27.14
C GLU A 76 -15.06 2.27 28.29
N GLN A 77 -15.65 3.43 28.01
CA GLN A 77 -16.44 4.26 28.95
C GLN A 77 -15.67 5.01 30.05
N LYS A 78 -14.35 4.79 30.18
CA LYS A 78 -13.49 5.65 31.03
C LYS A 78 -13.17 6.99 30.36
N GLU A 79 -13.14 6.97 29.04
CA GLU A 79 -13.24 8.17 28.22
C GLU A 79 -14.68 8.67 28.34
N GLU A 80 -14.88 9.79 29.03
CA GLU A 80 -16.17 10.47 29.07
C GLU A 80 -16.53 11.02 27.66
N SER A 81 -17.35 12.07 27.56
CA SER A 81 -17.79 12.66 26.29
C SER A 81 -16.65 13.11 25.35
N ASN A 82 -15.42 13.30 25.86
CA ASN A 82 -14.30 13.85 25.08
C ASN A 82 -12.99 13.03 25.21
N ILE A 83 -12.77 12.14 24.24
CA ILE A 83 -11.56 11.30 24.15
C ILE A 83 -10.28 12.13 24.01
N LYS A 84 -10.33 13.29 23.32
CA LYS A 84 -9.15 14.16 23.14
C LYS A 84 -8.68 14.75 24.47
N ALA A 85 -9.61 15.20 25.31
CA ALA A 85 -9.30 15.75 26.63
C ALA A 85 -8.69 14.68 27.54
N PHE A 86 -9.27 13.47 27.54
CA PHE A 86 -8.74 12.31 28.25
C PHE A 86 -7.32 11.95 27.83
N LEU A 87 -7.03 11.97 26.52
CA LEU A 87 -5.68 11.71 26.03
C LEU A 87 -4.68 12.79 26.42
N SER A 88 -5.07 14.07 26.35
CA SER A 88 -4.20 15.16 26.80
C SER A 88 -3.83 15.03 28.27
N SER A 89 -4.80 14.73 29.14
CA SER A 89 -4.51 14.51 30.57
C SER A 89 -3.66 13.27 30.77
N LEU A 90 -3.98 12.15 30.12
CA LEU A 90 -3.21 10.91 30.21
C LEU A 90 -1.75 11.10 29.79
N LEU A 91 -1.50 11.83 28.70
CA LEU A 91 -0.14 12.10 28.22
C LEU A 91 0.63 13.05 29.16
N THR A 92 -0.05 14.04 29.74
CA THR A 92 0.56 14.98 30.69
C THR A 92 0.87 14.29 32.02
N ASP A 93 -0.11 13.59 32.58
CA ASP A 93 -0.06 13.00 33.92
C ASP A 93 0.91 11.81 33.99
N HIS A 94 0.90 10.93 32.97
CA HIS A 94 1.68 9.68 33.03
C HIS A 94 3.02 9.75 32.31
N PHE A 95 3.14 10.51 31.22
CA PHE A 95 4.40 10.59 30.48
C PHE A 95 5.20 11.85 30.80
N SER A 96 4.67 12.73 31.66
CA SER A 96 5.27 14.04 31.98
C SER A 96 5.61 14.82 30.71
N ILE A 97 4.82 14.64 29.66
CA ILE A 97 5.01 15.36 28.41
C ILE A 97 4.27 16.68 28.56
N GLU A 98 5.00 17.73 28.91
CA GLU A 98 4.49 19.09 28.88
C GLU A 98 4.37 19.54 27.42
N PHE A 99 3.14 19.55 26.92
CA PHE A 99 2.85 20.12 25.61
C PHE A 99 2.66 21.63 25.72
N SER A 100 3.55 22.40 25.10
CA SER A 100 3.37 23.85 24.93
C SER A 100 3.62 24.21 23.46
N PRO A 101 2.56 24.45 22.67
CA PRO A 101 1.12 24.37 22.98
C PRO A 101 0.61 22.93 23.13
N PRO A 102 -0.65 22.72 23.62
CA PRO A 102 -1.29 21.41 23.71
C PRO A 102 -1.26 20.64 22.38
N PRO A 103 -1.23 19.29 22.39
CA PRO A 103 -1.12 18.51 21.17
C PRO A 103 -2.42 18.64 20.35
N GLU A 104 -2.29 19.01 19.09
CA GLU A 104 -3.43 19.10 18.18
C GLU A 104 -3.71 17.72 17.58
N PHE A 105 -4.75 17.05 18.08
CA PHE A 105 -5.21 15.78 17.53
C PHE A 105 -6.09 16.01 16.30
N GLN A 106 -5.63 15.55 15.14
CA GLN A 106 -6.40 15.62 13.90
C GLN A 106 -7.57 14.63 13.93
N ARG A 107 -7.29 13.38 14.29
CA ARG A 107 -8.31 12.32 14.41
C ARG A 107 -8.02 11.44 15.62
N VAL A 108 -9.07 11.15 16.39
CA VAL A 108 -9.02 10.21 17.51
C VAL A 108 -10.24 9.32 17.40
N HIS A 109 -10.03 8.03 17.21
CA HIS A 109 -11.12 7.06 17.13
C HIS A 109 -10.65 5.68 17.56
N ARG A 110 -11.60 4.87 18.03
CA ARG A 110 -11.38 3.46 18.35
C ARG A 110 -11.40 2.63 17.06
N ILE A 111 -10.48 1.67 16.97
CA ILE A 111 -10.43 0.69 15.88
C ILE A 111 -11.01 -0.63 16.39
N GLY A 112 -11.95 -1.17 15.62
CA GLY A 112 -12.59 -2.46 15.89
C GLY A 112 -14.06 -2.35 16.31
N PRO A 113 -14.78 -3.48 16.34
CA PRO A 113 -16.19 -3.51 16.73
C PRO A 113 -16.35 -3.16 18.22
N CYS A 114 -17.36 -2.34 18.55
CA CYS A 114 -17.79 -2.12 19.94
C CYS A 114 -18.52 -3.39 20.42
N ILE A 115 -17.89 -4.17 21.31
CA ILE A 115 -18.45 -5.43 21.81
C ILE A 115 -19.12 -5.19 23.16
N LYS A 116 -20.35 -4.69 23.14
CA LYS A 116 -21.13 -4.38 24.35
C LYS A 116 -21.45 -5.59 25.24
N ARG A 117 -21.34 -6.82 24.70
CA ARG A 117 -21.78 -8.06 25.37
C ARG A 117 -20.78 -8.63 26.37
N LEU A 118 -19.53 -8.20 26.31
CA LEU A 118 -18.50 -8.60 27.25
C LEU A 118 -18.22 -7.38 28.12
N GLN A 119 -18.67 -7.38 29.38
CA GLN A 119 -18.27 -6.39 30.40
C GLN A 119 -16.80 -6.58 30.83
N ILE A 120 -15.94 -6.94 29.89
CA ILE A 120 -14.53 -7.13 30.10
C ILE A 120 -13.87 -5.93 29.44
N ASN A 121 -12.97 -5.28 30.18
CA ASN A 121 -12.10 -4.22 29.68
C ASN A 121 -11.26 -4.78 28.53
N HIS A 122 -11.83 -4.85 27.33
CA HIS A 122 -11.10 -5.29 26.17
C HIS A 122 -10.13 -4.17 25.82
N ALA A 123 -8.84 -4.52 25.83
CA ALA A 123 -7.76 -3.65 25.41
C ALA A 123 -7.94 -3.26 23.94
N GLN A 124 -8.69 -2.20 23.69
CA GLN A 124 -8.93 -1.70 22.34
C GLN A 124 -7.84 -0.75 21.90
N LEU A 125 -7.69 -0.70 20.57
CA LEU A 125 -6.75 0.14 19.87
C LEU A 125 -7.37 1.51 19.64
N LEU A 126 -6.90 2.53 20.36
CA LEU A 126 -7.21 3.91 20.04
C LEU A 126 -6.20 4.41 19.02
N HIS A 127 -6.70 4.79 17.85
CA HIS A 127 -5.90 5.39 16.80
C HIS A 127 -5.97 6.90 16.90
N VAL A 128 -4.80 7.49 17.06
CA VAL A 128 -4.60 8.92 17.23
C VAL A 128 -3.73 9.39 16.09
N SER A 129 -4.34 10.07 15.12
CA SER A 129 -3.59 10.84 14.13
C SER A 129 -3.33 12.21 14.72
N CYS A 130 -2.06 12.51 14.99
CA CYS A 130 -1.65 13.78 15.56
C CYS A 130 -0.65 14.46 14.64
N ALA A 131 -0.98 15.68 14.21
CA ALA A 131 -0.05 16.55 13.53
C ALA A 131 0.92 17.16 14.56
N MET A 132 1.64 16.31 15.31
CA MET A 132 2.69 16.81 16.19
C MET A 132 3.79 17.39 15.32
N LYS A 133 4.04 18.70 15.40
CA LYS A 133 5.41 19.19 15.20
C LYS A 133 6.22 18.53 16.30
N LYS A 134 6.99 17.48 15.97
CA LYS A 134 7.87 16.76 16.91
C LYS A 134 8.45 17.76 17.91
N PRO A 135 8.03 17.78 19.19
CA PRO A 135 8.65 18.70 20.11
C PRO A 135 10.11 18.28 20.21
N ALA A 136 11.02 19.26 20.26
CA ALA A 136 12.47 19.04 20.25
C ALA A 136 12.97 18.07 21.35
N ARG A 137 12.10 17.77 22.33
CA ARG A 137 12.35 16.91 23.49
C ARG A 137 11.72 15.50 23.43
N LEU A 138 10.89 15.19 22.42
CA LEU A 138 10.42 13.81 22.16
C LEU A 138 11.44 12.99 21.36
N SER A 139 12.73 13.23 21.61
CA SER A 139 13.75 12.20 21.45
C SER A 139 13.65 11.22 22.64
N LEU A 140 12.47 10.60 22.79
CA LEU A 140 12.43 9.27 23.39
C LEU A 140 13.22 8.39 22.41
N GLN A 141 14.55 8.36 22.57
CA GLN A 141 15.39 7.45 21.81
C GLN A 141 14.87 6.06 22.15
N PRO A 142 14.26 5.31 21.20
CA PRO A 142 13.90 3.94 21.48
C PRO A 142 15.21 3.17 21.39
N LYS A 143 15.96 3.12 22.50
CA LYS A 143 17.22 2.37 22.55
C LYS A 143 17.00 0.86 22.51
N ARG A 144 15.77 0.40 22.59
CA ARG A 144 15.30 -0.93 22.20
C ARG A 144 13.77 -0.88 22.15
N LYS A 145 13.19 -1.90 21.55
CA LYS A 145 11.75 -2.11 21.36
C LYS A 145 11.02 -2.16 22.72
N ASP A 146 10.78 -1.01 23.35
CA ASP A 146 10.31 -0.95 24.74
C ASP A 146 8.78 -0.88 24.78
N ARG A 147 8.20 -1.98 25.27
CA ARG A 147 6.78 -2.14 25.61
C ARG A 147 6.53 -1.48 26.96
N TYR A 148 5.70 -0.45 27.00
CA TYR A 148 5.26 0.13 28.28
C TYR A 148 3.97 -0.57 28.74
N HIS A 149 3.98 -1.09 29.96
CA HIS A 149 2.83 -1.74 30.60
C HIS A 149 2.23 -0.79 31.66
N TRP A 150 0.92 -0.60 31.65
CA TRP A 150 0.20 0.17 32.68
C TRP A 150 -1.15 -0.48 32.97
N MET A 151 -1.44 -0.96 34.18
CA MET A 151 -2.75 -1.57 34.53
C MET A 151 -3.29 -2.53 33.44
N ASP A 152 -2.48 -3.50 33.00
CA ASP A 152 -2.73 -4.42 31.86
C ASP A 152 -2.83 -3.78 30.46
N MET A 153 -2.64 -2.47 30.34
CA MET A 153 -2.57 -1.72 29.09
C MET A 153 -1.18 -1.74 28.48
N LYS A 154 -1.13 -1.87 27.15
CA LYS A 154 0.11 -2.02 26.38
C LYS A 154 0.24 -0.84 25.42
N LEU A 155 1.30 -0.05 25.55
CA LEU A 155 1.60 0.98 24.56
C LEU A 155 2.62 0.45 23.56
N GLU A 156 2.24 0.40 22.28
CA GLU A 156 3.17 0.10 21.19
C GLU A 156 3.27 1.30 20.26
N TRP A 157 4.46 1.91 20.25
CA TRP A 157 4.83 2.88 19.23
C TRP A 157 5.28 2.12 17.99
N GLN A 158 4.48 2.16 16.92
CA GLN A 158 4.93 1.70 15.61
C GLN A 158 5.64 2.84 14.90
N GLN A 159 6.95 2.97 15.16
CA GLN A 159 7.81 3.75 14.28
C GLN A 159 8.26 2.82 13.16
N THR A 160 7.78 3.02 11.92
CA THR A 160 8.32 2.27 10.79
C THR A 160 9.76 2.71 10.57
N SER A 161 10.67 1.74 10.69
CA SER A 161 12.06 1.85 10.24
C SER A 161 12.05 2.26 8.78
N ARG A 162 12.87 3.25 8.43
CA ARG A 162 13.25 3.54 7.04
C ARG A 162 13.73 2.22 6.40
N GLY A 163 12.93 1.70 5.48
CA GLY A 163 13.37 0.79 4.43
C GLY A 163 13.69 1.63 3.21
#